data_AF-A0A496W0U2-F1
#
_entry.id   AF-A0A496W0U2-F1
#
_cell.length_a   1.000
_cell.length_b   1.000
_cell.length_c   1.000
_cell.angle_alpha   90.00
_cell.angle_beta   90.00
_cell.angle_gamma   90.00
#
_symmetry.space_group_name_H-M   'P 1'
#
loop_
_entity.id
_entity.type
_entity.pdbx_description
1 polymer ?
#
loop_
_entity_poly.entity_id
_entity_poly.type
_entity_poly.pdbx_seq_one_letter_code
_entity_poly.pdbx_strand_id
1 'polypeptide(L)'
;MSGILKVLFFILTIIALISVSSGLFIGAGYLIAMIFSLSLFQASLLCIGSSFVFAFILFAMMFNKQTFKVIHINPKNTTFVFDPEDKDEYEDDDYQEEESHHVHKETIRPVRSTKVARNEPCPCGSGKKYKFCCGTNSE
;
A
#
# COMPACT_ATOMS: atom_id res chain seq x y z
N MET A 1 -5.35 -44.73 -12.78
CA MET A 1 -4.96 -43.79 -13.86
C MET A 1 -3.88 -42.87 -13.31
N SER A 2 -2.61 -43.12 -13.65
CA SER A 2 -1.44 -42.46 -13.05
C SER A 2 -1.56 -40.94 -13.11
N GLY A 3 -1.16 -40.23 -12.05
CA GLY A 3 -1.24 -38.76 -11.98
C GLY A 3 -0.61 -38.05 -13.19
N ILE A 4 0.39 -38.69 -13.80
CA ILE A 4 1.04 -38.26 -15.04
C ILE A 4 0.02 -38.11 -16.19
N LEU A 5 -0.92 -39.04 -16.34
CA LEU A 5 -1.93 -38.96 -17.40
C LEU A 5 -2.87 -37.77 -17.18
N LYS A 6 -3.22 -37.45 -15.92
CA LYS A 6 -4.04 -36.27 -15.60
C LYS A 6 -3.31 -34.96 -15.92
N VAL A 7 -2.01 -34.90 -15.63
CA VAL A 7 -1.17 -33.74 -15.96
C VAL A 7 -1.07 -33.55 -17.47
N LEU A 8 -0.88 -34.63 -18.23
CA LEU A 8 -0.86 -34.57 -19.70
C LEU A 8 -2.19 -34.07 -20.28
N PHE A 9 -3.33 -34.58 -19.80
CA PHE A 9 -4.64 -34.07 -20.22
C PHE A 9 -4.82 -32.59 -19.91
N PHE A 10 -4.39 -32.13 -18.74
CA PHE A 10 -4.46 -30.72 -18.37
C PHE A 10 -3.58 -29.82 -19.25
N ILE A 11 -2.39 -30.28 -19.61
CA ILE A 11 -1.52 -29.54 -20.53
C ILE A 11 -2.14 -29.48 -21.93
N LEU A 12 -2.68 -30.60 -22.41
CA LEU A 12 -3.34 -30.66 -23.72
C LEU A 12 -4.58 -29.76 -23.80
N THR A 13 -5.38 -29.68 -22.73
CA THR A 13 -6.53 -28.77 -22.70
C THR A 13 -6.11 -27.32 -22.70
N ILE A 14 -5.05 -26.94 -21.97
CA ILE A 14 -4.50 -25.58 -22.02
C ILE A 14 -4.02 -25.24 -23.43
N ILE A 15 -3.25 -26.12 -24.07
CA ILE A 15 -2.75 -25.93 -25.43
C ILE A 15 -3.92 -25.77 -26.41
N ALA A 16 -4.96 -26.59 -26.28
CA ALA A 16 -6.17 -26.48 -27.10
C ALA A 16 -6.91 -25.15 -26.89
N LEU A 17 -6.99 -24.65 -25.65
CA LEU A 17 -7.61 -23.35 -25.37
C LEU A 17 -6.79 -22.19 -25.96
N ILE A 18 -5.46 -22.27 -25.88
CA ILE A 18 -4.57 -21.26 -26.48
C ILE A 18 -4.67 -21.29 -28.01
N SER A 19 -4.76 -22.46 -28.64
CA SER A 19 -4.88 -22.56 -30.09
C SER A 19 -6.22 -22.06 -30.61
N VAL A 20 -7.33 -22.39 -29.93
CA VAL A 20 -8.68 -21.90 -30.28
C VAL A 20 -8.78 -20.39 -30.12
N SER A 21 -8.27 -19.85 -29.00
CA SER A 21 -8.28 -18.40 -28.78
C SER A 21 -7.43 -17.67 -29.82
N SER A 22 -6.20 -18.14 -30.07
CA SER A 22 -5.32 -17.55 -31.08
C SER A 22 -5.93 -17.58 -32.48
N GLY A 23 -6.57 -18.70 -32.87
CA GLY A 23 -7.28 -18.81 -34.14
C GLY A 23 -8.43 -17.83 -34.28
N LEU A 24 -9.21 -17.62 -33.21
CA LEU A 24 -10.30 -16.64 -33.19
C LEU A 24 -9.77 -15.21 -33.33
N PHE A 25 -8.68 -14.87 -32.63
CA PHE A 25 -8.07 -13.54 -32.72
C PHE A 25 -7.45 -13.27 -34.10
N ILE A 26 -6.79 -14.26 -34.71
CA ILE A 26 -6.22 -14.13 -36.06
C ILE A 26 -7.35 -14.00 -37.10
N GLY A 27 -8.40 -14.82 -37.00
CA GLY A 27 -9.54 -14.76 -37.91
C GLY A 27 -10.33 -13.45 -37.80
N ALA A 28 -10.65 -13.03 -36.57
CA ALA A 28 -11.30 -11.75 -36.33
C ALA A 28 -10.42 -10.57 -36.79
N GLY A 29 -9.11 -10.63 -36.52
CA GLY A 29 -8.14 -9.65 -37.00
C GLY A 29 -8.09 -9.55 -38.52
N TYR A 30 -8.13 -10.68 -39.23
CA TYR A 30 -8.16 -10.71 -40.69
C TYR A 30 -9.45 -10.11 -41.27
N LEU A 31 -10.61 -10.42 -40.68
CA LEU A 31 -11.88 -9.81 -41.11
C LEU A 31 -11.91 -8.31 -40.86
N ILE A 32 -11.41 -7.85 -39.71
CA ILE A 32 -11.31 -6.42 -39.41
C ILE A 32 -10.36 -5.72 -40.39
N ALA A 33 -9.25 -6.35 -40.76
CA ALA A 33 -8.31 -5.84 -41.75
C ALA A 33 -8.90 -5.78 -43.17
N MET A 34 -9.91 -6.59 -43.49
CA MET A 34 -10.66 -6.46 -44.75
C MET A 34 -11.70 -5.35 -44.71
N ILE A 35 -12.38 -5.16 -43.58
CA ILE A 35 -13.44 -4.16 -43.43
C ILE A 35 -12.86 -2.75 -43.39
N PHE A 36 -11.74 -2.60 -42.69
CA PHE A 36 -11.04 -1.35 -42.59
C PHE A 36 -9.75 -1.47 -43.38
N SER A 37 -9.60 -0.68 -44.44
CA SER A 37 -8.32 -0.50 -45.18
C SER A 37 -7.27 0.23 -44.32
N LEU A 38 -7.13 -0.18 -43.06
CA LEU A 38 -6.14 0.31 -42.13
C LEU A 38 -4.79 -0.22 -42.59
N SER A 39 -3.80 0.68 -42.66
CA SER A 39 -2.42 0.25 -42.86
C SER A 39 -1.98 -0.64 -41.68
N LEU A 40 -1.04 -1.56 -41.94
CA LEU A 40 -0.44 -2.43 -40.91
C LEU A 40 -0.03 -1.63 -39.65
N PHE A 41 0.48 -0.42 -39.85
CA PHE A 41 0.86 0.49 -38.79
C PHE A 41 -0.32 0.92 -37.89
N GLN A 42 -1.46 1.28 -38.49
CA GLN A 42 -2.65 1.68 -37.73
C GLN A 42 -3.27 0.51 -36.95
N ALA A 43 -3.26 -0.70 -37.53
CA ALA A 43 -3.72 -1.90 -36.83
C ALA A 43 -2.84 -2.23 -35.61
N SER A 44 -1.52 -2.11 -35.74
CA SER A 44 -0.60 -2.27 -34.61
C SER A 44 -0.85 -1.23 -33.51
N LEU A 45 -1.03 0.05 -33.87
CA LEU A 45 -1.33 1.09 -32.90
C LEU A 45 -2.67 0.86 -32.18
N LEU A 46 -3.70 0.42 -32.90
CA LEU A 46 -5.01 0.12 -32.31
C LEU A 46 -4.91 -1.04 -31.30
N CYS A 47 -4.17 -2.09 -31.66
CA CYS A 47 -4.00 -3.28 -30.81
C CYS A 47 -3.19 -2.96 -29.53
N ILE A 48 -2.12 -2.17 -29.67
CA ILE A 48 -1.33 -1.68 -28.52
C ILE A 48 -2.20 -0.78 -27.64
N GLY A 49 -2.96 0.14 -28.25
CA GLY A 49 -3.88 1.02 -27.55
C GLY A 49 -4.97 0.27 -26.79
N SER A 50 -5.64 -0.69 -27.42
CA SER A 50 -6.69 -1.50 -26.78
C SER A 50 -6.14 -2.35 -25.64
N SER A 51 -4.93 -2.90 -25.80
CA SER A 51 -4.26 -3.69 -24.75
C SER A 51 -3.95 -2.82 -23.52
N PHE A 52 -3.49 -1.59 -23.73
CA PHE A 52 -3.17 -0.66 -22.64
C PHE A 52 -4.42 -0.20 -21.89
N VAL A 53 -5.49 0.14 -22.62
CA VAL A 53 -6.78 0.51 -22.02
C VAL A 53 -7.37 -0.66 -21.22
N PHE A 54 -7.33 -1.87 -21.78
CA PHE A 54 -7.81 -3.05 -21.08
C PHE A 54 -6.99 -3.35 -19.82
N ALA A 55 -5.66 -3.28 -19.89
CA ALA A 55 -4.79 -3.43 -18.73
C ALA A 55 -5.08 -2.39 -17.64
N PHE A 56 -5.29 -1.13 -18.02
CA PHE A 56 -5.65 -0.06 -17.09
C PHE A 56 -7.02 -0.29 -16.45
N ILE A 57 -8.02 -0.75 -17.21
CA ILE A 57 -9.35 -1.10 -16.70
C ILE A 57 -9.26 -2.28 -15.73
N LEU A 58 -8.53 -3.34 -16.08
CA LEU A 58 -8.30 -4.48 -15.17
C LEU A 58 -7.61 -4.03 -13.88
N PHE A 59 -6.58 -3.20 -14.00
CA PHE A 59 -5.89 -2.61 -12.85
C PHE A 59 -6.86 -1.79 -11.99
N ALA A 60 -7.64 -0.88 -12.57
CA ALA A 60 -8.64 -0.09 -11.85
C ALA A 60 -9.68 -0.97 -11.14
N MET A 61 -10.16 -2.03 -11.80
CA MET A 61 -11.08 -3.00 -11.19
C MET A 61 -10.45 -3.79 -10.03
N MET A 62 -9.15 -4.13 -10.12
CA MET A 62 -8.42 -4.78 -9.03
C MET A 62 -8.26 -3.86 -7.81
N PHE A 63 -8.03 -2.56 -8.01
CA PHE A 63 -7.95 -1.57 -6.92
C PHE A 63 -9.29 -1.32 -6.26
N ASN A 64 -10.39 -1.38 -7.01
CA ASN A 64 -11.74 -1.17 -6.48
C ASN A 64 -12.18 -2.28 -5.50
N LYS A 65 -11.52 -3.45 -5.52
CA LYS A 65 -11.83 -4.56 -4.60
C LYS A 65 -11.16 -4.42 -3.23
N GLN A 66 -10.16 -3.54 -3.06
CA GLN A 66 -9.39 -3.47 -1.80
C GLN A 66 -9.78 -2.32 -0.84
N THR A 67 -10.69 -1.42 -1.20
CA THR A 67 -11.04 -0.27 -0.35
C THR A 67 -12.32 -0.42 0.48
N PHE A 68 -13.12 -1.48 0.27
CA PHE A 68 -14.33 -1.74 1.07
C PHE A 68 -14.15 -2.93 2.03
N LYS A 69 -13.06 -2.92 2.82
CA LYS A 69 -13.10 -3.60 4.12
C LYS A 69 -13.32 -2.50 5.16
N VAL A 70 -14.57 -2.05 5.24
CA VAL A 70 -15.06 -1.17 6.30
C VAL A 70 -14.75 -1.88 7.62
N ILE A 71 -13.71 -1.41 8.29
CA ILE A 71 -13.42 -1.76 9.68
C ILE A 71 -14.63 -1.23 10.45
N HIS A 72 -15.51 -2.14 10.89
CA HIS A 72 -16.52 -1.82 11.89
C HIS A 72 -15.81 -1.49 13.20
N ILE A 73 -15.47 -0.22 13.40
CA ILE A 73 -15.05 0.27 14.71
C ILE A 73 -16.35 0.47 15.51
N ASN A 74 -16.61 -0.42 16.47
CA ASN A 74 -17.71 -0.32 17.42
C ASN A 74 -17.34 0.74 18.48
N PRO A 75 -17.98 1.93 18.50
CA PRO A 75 -17.57 3.03 19.36
C PRO A 75 -18.31 2.96 20.71
N LYS A 76 -18.11 1.89 21.48
CA LYS A 76 -18.70 1.76 22.82
C LYS A 76 -17.80 0.98 23.77
N ASN A 77 -16.59 1.48 24.08
CA ASN A 77 -15.99 1.21 25.40
C ASN A 77 -14.81 2.12 25.75
N THR A 78 -15.01 3.44 25.77
CA THR A 78 -14.01 4.33 26.35
C THR A 78 -14.67 5.29 27.33
N THR A 79 -15.31 4.71 28.35
CA THR A 79 -15.41 5.34 29.66
C THR A 79 -14.11 4.99 30.38
N PHE A 80 -13.14 5.91 30.30
CA PHE A 80 -11.91 5.87 31.07
C PHE A 80 -12.29 6.18 32.53
N VAL A 81 -12.51 5.14 33.32
CA VAL A 81 -12.61 5.26 34.78
C VAL A 81 -11.18 5.48 35.28
N PHE A 82 -10.91 6.68 35.77
CA PHE A 82 -9.73 6.96 36.59
C PHE A 82 -9.98 6.29 37.94
N ASP A 83 -9.31 5.17 38.21
CA ASP A 83 -9.21 4.57 39.55
C ASP A 83 -7.93 5.11 40.20
N PRO A 84 -8.01 5.99 41.22
CA PRO A 84 -6.84 6.61 41.82
C PRO A 84 -6.45 5.89 43.12
N GLU A 85 -6.15 4.60 43.06
CA GLU A 85 -5.69 3.85 44.24
C GLU A 85 -4.80 2.69 43.80
N ASP A 86 -3.51 2.97 43.57
CA ASP A 86 -2.46 2.00 43.88
C ASP A 86 -1.24 2.77 44.40
N LYS A 87 -1.01 2.60 45.71
CA LYS A 87 0.15 3.09 46.44
C LYS A 87 1.05 1.89 46.64
N ASP A 88 1.99 1.71 45.73
CA ASP A 88 3.03 0.70 45.88
C ASP A 88 4.30 1.38 46.37
N GLU A 89 4.49 1.21 47.67
CA GLU A 89 5.67 1.42 48.49
C GLU A 89 6.92 0.81 47.83
N TYR A 90 7.87 1.65 47.42
CA TYR A 90 9.21 1.21 46.99
C TYR A 90 10.23 1.67 48.01
N GLU A 91 10.89 0.67 48.62
CA GLU A 91 11.91 0.81 49.65
C GLU A 91 13.18 1.51 49.12
N ASP A 92 13.69 2.42 49.95
CA ASP A 92 14.97 3.13 49.82
C ASP A 92 16.15 2.16 49.96
N ASP A 93 17.03 2.11 48.95
CA ASP A 93 18.40 1.61 49.13
C ASP A 93 19.41 2.73 48.84
N ASP A 94 20.10 3.06 49.92
CA ASP A 94 21.18 4.00 50.16
C ASP A 94 22.34 3.94 49.13
N TYR A 95 22.64 5.08 48.48
CA TYR A 95 23.95 5.36 47.90
C TYR A 95 24.33 6.82 48.16
N GLN A 96 25.40 7.01 48.92
CA GLN A 96 25.97 8.30 49.30
C GLN A 96 26.73 8.99 48.15
N GLU A 97 26.27 10.21 47.87
CA GLU A 97 27.00 11.49 47.72
C GLU A 97 28.28 11.59 46.85
N GLU A 98 28.15 12.33 45.73
CA GLU A 98 29.16 13.32 45.36
C GLU A 98 28.48 14.64 44.96
N GLU A 99 28.69 15.64 45.81
CA GLU A 99 28.32 17.04 45.63
C GLU A 99 29.27 17.70 44.62
N SER A 100 28.74 18.23 43.52
CA SER A 100 29.42 19.36 42.85
C SER A 100 28.43 20.30 42.17
N HIS A 101 28.26 21.43 42.83
CA HIS A 101 27.69 22.68 42.34
C HIS A 101 28.24 23.05 40.96
N HIS A 102 27.40 23.11 39.92
CA HIS A 102 27.61 24.03 38.80
C HIS A 102 26.29 24.49 38.19
N VAL A 103 25.93 25.74 38.52
CA VAL A 103 24.94 26.56 37.83
C VAL A 103 25.38 26.71 36.36
N HIS A 104 24.73 25.99 35.45
CA HIS A 104 24.94 26.19 34.01
C HIS A 104 23.83 27.05 33.41
N LYS A 105 24.12 28.35 33.42
CA LYS A 105 23.89 29.35 32.37
C LYS A 105 23.08 28.84 31.16
N GLU A 106 22.00 29.56 30.85
CA GLU A 106 21.25 29.46 29.59
C GLU A 106 22.21 29.30 28.41
N THR A 107 22.22 28.10 27.84
CA THR A 107 22.77 27.84 26.52
C THR A 107 21.59 27.37 25.69
N ILE A 108 21.19 28.22 24.75
CA ILE A 108 20.30 27.88 23.65
C ILE A 108 20.89 26.62 23.01
N ARG A 109 20.34 25.46 23.39
CA ARG A 109 20.73 24.20 22.75
C ARG A 109 20.30 24.35 21.30
N PRO A 110 21.18 24.16 20.31
CA PRO A 110 20.71 24.10 18.94
C PRO A 110 19.65 23.02 18.93
N VAL A 111 18.42 23.38 18.55
CA VAL A 111 17.33 22.42 18.39
C VAL A 111 17.89 21.36 17.46
N ARG A 112 18.32 20.22 18.02
CA ARG A 112 18.57 19.04 17.22
C ARG A 112 17.21 18.78 16.61
N SER A 113 17.05 19.16 15.35
CA SER A 113 15.87 18.80 14.60
C SER A 113 15.84 17.28 14.64
N THR A 114 15.06 16.72 15.55
CA THR A 114 14.75 15.31 15.52
C THR A 114 14.22 15.11 14.11
N LYS A 115 14.95 14.36 13.28
CA LYS A 115 14.52 14.09 11.91
C LYS A 115 13.30 13.18 12.04
N VAL A 116 12.13 13.78 12.23
CA VAL A 116 10.87 13.05 12.32
C VAL A 116 10.69 12.34 11.00
N ALA A 117 10.56 11.02 11.05
CA ALA A 117 10.40 10.26 9.84
C ALA A 117 9.09 10.67 9.16
N ARG A 118 9.08 10.75 7.83
CA ARG A 118 7.95 11.27 7.03
C ARG A 118 6.60 10.57 7.35
N ASN A 119 6.63 9.32 7.84
CA ASN A 119 5.44 8.53 8.18
C ASN A 119 5.10 8.48 9.69
N GLU A 120 5.93 9.03 10.58
CA GLU A 120 5.68 9.06 12.02
C GLU A 120 4.53 10.00 12.40
N PRO A 121 3.89 9.81 13.57
CA PRO A 121 2.91 10.75 14.09
C PRO A 121 3.52 12.15 14.21
N CYS A 122 2.76 13.15 13.77
CA CYS A 122 3.25 14.51 13.73
C CYS A 122 3.40 15.07 15.16
N PRO A 123 4.55 15.68 15.52
CA PRO A 123 4.82 16.18 16.87
C PRO A 123 3.92 17.37 17.26
N CYS A 124 3.12 17.91 16.34
CA CYS A 124 2.12 18.96 16.64
C CYS A 124 0.86 18.44 17.34
N GLY A 125 0.75 17.13 17.61
CA GLY A 125 -0.39 16.53 18.31
C GLY A 125 -1.64 16.35 17.45
N SER A 126 -1.56 16.56 16.13
CA SER A 126 -2.72 16.44 15.23
C SER A 126 -3.22 15.01 14.98
N GLY A 127 -2.47 13.99 15.43
CA GLY A 127 -2.75 12.57 15.15
C GLY A 127 -2.50 12.14 13.69
N LYS A 128 -2.07 13.06 12.80
CA LYS A 128 -1.76 12.79 11.39
C LYS A 128 -0.28 12.40 11.21
N LYS A 129 0.06 11.69 10.12
CA LYS A 129 1.47 11.42 9.76
C LYS A 129 2.19 12.72 9.39
N TYR A 130 3.47 12.87 9.73
CA TYR A 130 4.26 14.09 9.51
C TYR A 130 4.13 14.64 8.08
N LYS A 131 4.20 13.79 7.05
CA LYS A 131 4.06 14.16 5.63
C LYS A 131 2.74 14.77 5.19
N PHE A 132 1.70 14.57 5.99
CA PHE A 132 0.35 15.08 5.71
C PHE A 132 -0.03 16.21 6.68
N CYS A 133 0.93 16.75 7.44
CA CYS A 133 0.71 17.81 8.40
C CYS A 133 1.83 18.87 8.33
N CYS A 134 2.83 18.82 9.20
CA CYS A 134 3.92 19.80 9.18
C CYS A 134 4.92 19.60 8.03
N GLY A 135 4.96 18.41 7.41
CA GLY A 135 5.83 18.08 6.29
C GLY A 135 5.25 18.37 4.90
N THR A 136 4.16 19.14 4.83
CA THR A 136 3.37 19.41 3.61
C THR A 136 3.75 20.72 2.90
N ASN A 137 4.94 21.27 3.16
CA ASN A 137 5.43 22.44 2.45
C ASN A 137 5.77 22.05 1.00
N SER A 138 4.80 22.24 0.10
CA SER A 138 4.94 22.11 -1.34
C SER A 138 4.77 23.47 -2.00
N GLU A 139 5.89 24.14 -2.26
CA GLU A 139 6.13 24.90 -3.50
C GLU A 139 7.13 24.08 -4.35
#